data_AF-A2ZAH9-F1
#
_entry.id   AF-A2ZAH9-F1
#
_cell.length_a   1.000
_cell.length_b   1.000
_cell.length_c   1.000
_cell.angle_alpha   90.00
_cell.angle_beta   90.00
_cell.angle_gamma   90.00
#
_symmetry.space_group_name_H-M   'P 1'
#
loop_
_entity.id
_entity.type
_entity.pdbx_description
1 polymer ?
#
loop_
_entity_poly.entity_id
_entity_poly.type
_entity_poly.pdbx_seq_one_letter_code
_entity_poly.pdbx_strand_id
1 'polypeptide(L)'
;MSAARYLSHSVPLVSVTDGVHGSYIGVKGEAIYIPPPPCVPIDTCGAGDAYASGILYGILRGSSDLKSIGLLASRVAAIVVAQQDYNMRRSATYLPEVAAHEGWTHLETIDSLMRKAGYNGTITDSLRKKLRVTRYQSTLYTMHYGEYAAYVKKNRGAAPEINGAPIINGFKPGH
;
A
#
# COMPACT_ATOMS: atom_id res chain seq x y z
N MET A 1 0.86 22.86 1.05
CA MET A 1 1.70 22.03 1.96
C MET A 1 1.62 20.60 1.46
N SER A 2 2.73 19.91 1.17
CA SER A 2 2.67 18.53 0.66
C SER A 2 2.21 17.56 1.76
N ALA A 3 1.42 16.55 1.41
CA ALA A 3 0.92 15.55 2.36
C ALA A 3 2.07 14.85 3.12
N ALA A 4 3.19 14.58 2.44
CA ALA A 4 4.40 14.04 3.06
C ALA A 4 4.96 14.96 4.17
N ARG A 5 4.96 16.29 3.96
CA ARG A 5 5.41 17.24 4.97
C ARG A 5 4.47 17.29 6.17
N TYR A 6 3.16 17.26 5.93
CA TYR A 6 2.17 17.24 6.99
C TYR A 6 2.32 15.98 7.85
N LEU A 7 2.35 14.79 7.22
CA LEU A 7 2.45 13.50 7.90
C LEU A 7 3.78 13.31 8.64
N SER A 8 4.88 13.90 8.16
CA SER A 8 6.21 13.76 8.80
C SER A 8 6.33 14.44 10.17
N HIS A 9 5.30 15.16 10.63
CA HIS A 9 5.20 15.63 12.01
C HIS A 9 4.78 14.50 12.98
N SER A 10 4.04 13.51 12.49
CA SER A 10 3.42 12.46 13.31
C SER A 10 4.10 11.11 13.18
N VAL A 11 4.85 10.89 12.10
CA VAL A 11 5.59 9.64 11.87
C VAL A 11 7.09 9.90 11.63
N PRO A 12 8.00 9.00 12.07
CA PRO A 12 9.44 9.20 11.94
C PRO A 12 9.95 9.34 10.50
N LEU A 13 9.27 8.66 9.57
CA LEU A 13 9.55 8.66 8.15
C LEU A 13 8.23 8.40 7.41
N VAL A 14 7.96 9.16 6.35
CA VAL A 14 6.85 8.92 5.43
C VAL A 14 7.36 9.01 4.00
N SER A 15 6.92 8.10 3.13
CA SER A 15 7.09 8.26 1.68
C SER A 15 5.74 8.30 0.99
N VAL A 16 5.52 9.28 0.13
CA VAL A 16 4.28 9.45 -0.62
C VAL A 16 4.60 9.42 -2.12
N THR A 17 4.04 8.46 -2.83
CA THR A 17 4.12 8.37 -4.30
C THR A 17 3.10 9.29 -4.95
N ASP A 18 3.47 9.97 -6.04
CA ASP A 18 2.64 10.88 -6.82
C ASP A 18 2.63 10.47 -8.31
N GLY A 19 2.54 9.16 -8.56
CA GLY A 19 2.48 8.58 -9.90
C GLY A 19 3.58 9.11 -10.83
N VAL A 20 3.16 9.67 -11.98
CA VAL A 20 4.05 10.22 -13.01
C VAL A 20 4.78 11.49 -12.58
N HIS A 21 4.41 12.10 -11.46
CA HIS A 21 5.07 13.28 -10.90
C HIS A 21 6.19 12.91 -9.92
N GLY A 22 6.42 11.63 -9.64
CA GLY A 22 7.49 11.17 -8.76
C GLY A 22 7.01 10.85 -7.36
N SER A 23 7.73 11.33 -6.34
CA SER A 23 7.40 11.03 -4.94
C SER A 23 8.01 12.04 -3.97
N TYR A 24 7.61 11.96 -2.70
CA TYR A 24 8.10 12.79 -1.62
C TYR A 24 8.46 11.94 -0.40
N ILE A 25 9.61 12.20 0.21
CA ILE A 25 10.04 11.57 1.47
C ILE A 25 10.06 12.63 2.56
N GLY A 26 9.27 12.44 3.61
CA GLY A 26 9.15 13.38 4.73
C GLY A 26 9.77 12.87 6.02
N VAL A 27 10.48 13.77 6.72
CA VAL A 27 11.07 13.54 8.05
C VAL A 27 11.02 14.83 8.86
N LYS A 28 10.58 14.77 10.11
CA LYS A 28 10.63 15.90 11.08
C LYS A 28 10.03 17.21 10.55
N GLY A 29 8.88 17.14 9.89
CA GLY A 29 8.19 18.32 9.34
C GLY A 29 8.79 18.88 8.05
N GLU A 30 9.80 18.22 7.48
CA GLU A 30 10.37 18.52 6.17
C GLU A 30 9.98 17.44 5.15
N ALA A 31 10.09 17.78 3.85
CA ALA A 31 9.84 16.85 2.76
C ALA A 31 10.82 17.08 1.60
N ILE A 32 11.37 15.98 1.10
CA ILE A 32 12.31 15.93 -0.02
C ILE A 32 11.54 15.44 -1.25
N TYR A 33 11.57 16.21 -2.33
CA TYR A 33 11.05 15.77 -3.62
C TYR A 33 12.03 14.80 -4.30
N ILE A 34 11.48 13.71 -4.83
CA ILE A 34 12.19 12.68 -5.57
C ILE A 34 11.62 12.65 -7.00
N PRO A 35 12.41 13.02 -8.01
CA PRO A 35 11.92 13.04 -9.38
C PRO A 35 11.66 11.62 -9.90
N PRO A 36 10.68 11.45 -10.80
CA PRO A 36 10.48 10.21 -11.52
C PRO A 36 11.61 10.02 -12.55
N PRO A 37 12.12 8.80 -12.76
CA PRO A 37 12.99 8.53 -13.90
C PRO A 37 12.17 8.54 -15.20
N PRO A 38 12.80 8.87 -16.36
CA PRO A 38 12.16 8.67 -17.65
C PRO A 38 11.80 7.19 -17.85
N CYS A 39 10.52 6.90 -18.07
CA CYS A 39 10.05 5.57 -18.42
C CYS A 39 8.81 5.66 -19.32
N VAL A 40 8.62 4.64 -20.16
CA VAL A 40 7.37 4.46 -20.91
C VAL A 40 6.53 3.47 -20.11
N PRO A 41 5.42 3.89 -19.49
CA PRO A 41 4.63 3.00 -18.67
C PRO A 41 3.89 1.97 -19.52
N ILE A 42 4.07 0.70 -19.18
CA ILE A 42 3.36 -0.44 -19.79
C ILE A 42 2.25 -0.91 -18.85
N ASP A 43 2.58 -1.18 -17.59
CA ASP A 43 1.62 -1.54 -16.54
C ASP A 43 2.03 -0.89 -15.21
N THR A 44 1.15 -0.14 -14.57
CA THR A 44 1.43 0.49 -13.27
C THR A 44 1.18 -0.44 -12.08
N CYS A 45 0.66 -1.65 -12.31
CA CYS A 45 0.40 -2.61 -11.24
C CYS A 45 1.69 -2.98 -10.49
N GLY A 46 1.67 -2.93 -9.16
CA GLY A 46 2.83 -3.23 -8.32
C GLY A 46 3.89 -2.12 -8.24
N ALA A 47 3.71 -0.97 -8.93
CA ALA A 47 4.67 0.14 -8.88
C ALA A 47 4.87 0.68 -7.45
N GLY A 48 3.78 0.79 -6.68
CA GLY A 48 3.82 1.22 -5.29
C GLY A 48 4.56 0.23 -4.38
N ASP A 49 4.31 -1.07 -4.54
CA ASP A 49 4.99 -2.13 -3.77
C ASP A 49 6.49 -2.19 -4.09
N ALA A 50 6.84 -2.04 -5.37
CA ALA A 50 8.21 -1.98 -5.84
C ALA A 50 8.94 -0.74 -5.28
N TYR A 51 8.27 0.42 -5.28
CA TYR A 51 8.79 1.64 -4.67
C TYR A 51 9.02 1.44 -3.16
N ALA A 52 8.01 0.96 -2.42
CA ALA A 52 8.11 0.71 -0.99
C ALA A 52 9.24 -0.28 -0.66
N SER A 53 9.40 -1.32 -1.47
CA SER A 53 10.49 -2.29 -1.36
C SER A 53 11.86 -1.63 -1.53
N GLY A 54 12.00 -0.71 -2.49
CA GLY A 54 13.22 0.07 -2.68
C GLY A 54 13.55 0.99 -1.51
N ILE A 55 12.55 1.66 -0.93
CA ILE A 55 12.72 2.47 0.29
C ILE A 55 13.22 1.59 1.43
N LEU A 56 12.53 0.48 1.69
CA LEU A 56 12.87 -0.45 2.76
C LEU A 56 14.28 -1.03 2.59
N TYR A 57 14.63 -1.44 1.37
CA TYR A 57 15.97 -1.92 1.05
C TYR A 57 17.05 -0.88 1.37
N GLY A 58 16.86 0.37 0.96
CA GLY A 58 17.79 1.45 1.24
C GLY A 58 18.02 1.69 2.74
N ILE A 59 16.95 1.66 3.53
CA ILE A 59 17.00 1.78 4.99
C ILE A 59 17.73 0.58 5.61
N LEU A 60 17.39 -0.65 5.21
CA LEU A 60 18.00 -1.87 5.73
C LEU A 60 19.49 -1.99 5.42
N ARG A 61 19.95 -1.36 4.33
CA ARG A 61 21.38 -1.25 3.99
C ARG A 61 22.12 -0.18 4.81
N GLY A 62 21.44 0.47 5.76
CA GLY A 62 22.02 1.49 6.63
C GLY A 62 22.26 2.82 5.93
N SER A 63 21.63 3.07 4.79
CA SER A 63 21.79 4.35 4.08
C SER A 63 21.03 5.45 4.82
N SER A 64 21.72 6.56 5.14
CA SER A 64 21.11 7.74 5.74
C SER A 64 20.72 8.80 4.71
N ASP A 65 21.12 8.63 3.44
CA ASP A 65 20.79 9.56 2.36
C ASP A 65 19.41 9.24 1.79
N LEU A 66 18.40 9.93 2.31
CA LEU A 66 17.00 9.78 1.90
C LEU A 66 16.79 10.09 0.41
N LYS A 67 17.58 11.01 -0.17
CA LYS A 67 17.45 11.35 -1.59
C LYS A 67 17.92 10.18 -2.44
N SER A 68 19.06 9.58 -2.11
CA SER A 68 19.56 8.38 -2.79
C SER A 68 18.62 7.18 -2.61
N ILE A 69 18.07 6.98 -1.41
CA ILE A 69 17.06 5.93 -1.15
C ILE A 69 15.83 6.14 -2.03
N GLY A 70 15.30 7.38 -2.08
CA GLY A 70 14.16 7.72 -2.92
C GLY A 70 14.43 7.51 -4.41
N LEU A 71 15.61 7.92 -4.90
CA LEU A 71 15.99 7.71 -6.30
C LEU A 71 16.10 6.21 -6.64
N LEU A 72 16.64 5.40 -5.73
CA LEU A 72 16.66 3.94 -5.90
C LEU A 72 15.24 3.37 -5.98
N ALA A 73 14.37 3.74 -5.03
CA ALA A 73 12.98 3.32 -5.02
C ALA A 73 12.23 3.71 -6.29
N SER A 74 12.43 4.94 -6.77
CA SER A 74 11.86 5.48 -7.99
C SER A 74 12.30 4.67 -9.23
N ARG A 75 13.58 4.27 -9.29
CA ARG A 75 14.10 3.41 -10.38
C ARG A 75 13.57 1.99 -10.33
N VAL A 76 13.45 1.41 -9.14
CA VAL A 76 12.88 0.06 -8.96
C VAL A 76 11.42 0.03 -9.42
N ALA A 77 10.63 1.04 -9.04
CA ALA A 77 9.26 1.20 -9.50
C ALA A 77 9.19 1.34 -11.03
N ALA A 78 10.05 2.16 -11.63
CA ALA A 78 10.07 2.35 -13.08
C ALA A 78 10.41 1.08 -13.87
N ILE A 79 11.27 0.21 -13.33
CA ILE A 79 11.55 -1.09 -13.94
C ILE A 79 10.30 -1.95 -13.95
N VAL A 80 9.58 -2.04 -12.83
CA VAL A 80 8.32 -2.79 -12.76
C VAL A 80 7.29 -2.22 -13.73
N VAL A 81 7.21 -0.90 -13.82
CA VAL A 81 6.27 -0.20 -14.71
C VAL A 81 6.57 -0.41 -16.19
N ALA A 82 7.83 -0.64 -16.55
CA ALA A 82 8.29 -0.83 -17.92
C ALA A 82 8.42 -2.31 -18.34
N GLN A 83 8.13 -3.27 -17.46
CA GLN A 83 8.20 -4.69 -17.80
C GLN A 83 7.04 -5.11 -18.70
N GLN A 84 7.34 -5.83 -19.78
CA GLN A 84 6.34 -6.47 -20.63
C GLN A 84 5.89 -7.80 -20.05
N ASP A 85 4.58 -8.02 -20.09
CA ASP A 85 3.79 -9.11 -19.52
C ASP A 85 4.02 -10.54 -20.05
N TYR A 86 5.13 -10.83 -20.74
CA TYR A 86 5.17 -11.98 -21.64
C TYR A 86 5.12 -13.38 -21.01
N ASN A 87 5.18 -13.53 -19.69
CA ASN A 87 4.93 -14.83 -19.02
C ASN A 87 4.64 -14.73 -17.50
N MET A 88 4.10 -13.61 -17.04
CA MET A 88 3.89 -13.41 -15.59
C MET A 88 2.70 -14.24 -15.11
N ARG A 89 2.91 -15.13 -14.13
CA ARG A 89 1.82 -15.76 -13.38
C ARG A 89 1.13 -14.67 -12.56
N ARG A 90 -0.08 -14.29 -12.97
CA ARG A 90 -0.89 -13.27 -12.31
C ARG A 90 -1.77 -13.87 -11.21
N SER A 91 -1.90 -13.17 -10.09
CA SER A 91 -2.84 -13.50 -9.02
C SER A 91 -3.31 -12.23 -8.33
N ALA A 92 -4.59 -12.19 -7.98
CA ALA A 92 -5.16 -11.16 -7.11
C ALA A 92 -6.09 -11.83 -6.10
N THR A 93 -6.30 -11.17 -4.97
CA THR A 93 -7.25 -11.62 -3.94
C THR A 93 -8.10 -10.42 -3.53
N TYR A 94 -9.40 -10.65 -3.40
CA TYR A 94 -10.31 -9.77 -2.68
C TYR A 94 -10.68 -10.39 -1.35
N LEU A 95 -10.93 -9.52 -0.36
CA LEU A 95 -11.64 -9.94 0.84
C LEU A 95 -13.07 -10.32 0.47
N PRO A 96 -13.70 -11.29 1.18
CA PRO A 96 -15.03 -11.79 0.83
C PRO A 96 -16.13 -10.71 0.72
N GLU A 97 -15.99 -9.64 1.50
CA GLU A 97 -16.94 -8.52 1.55
C GLU A 97 -16.87 -7.56 0.36
N VAL A 98 -15.77 -7.53 -0.40
CA VAL A 98 -15.54 -6.51 -1.45
C VAL A 98 -16.59 -6.59 -2.55
N ALA A 99 -16.89 -7.79 -3.05
CA ALA A 99 -17.87 -7.97 -4.11
C ALA A 99 -19.27 -7.49 -3.68
N ALA A 100 -19.65 -7.77 -2.43
CA ALA A 100 -20.93 -7.34 -1.88
C ALA A 100 -20.98 -5.81 -1.67
N HIS A 101 -19.89 -5.20 -1.20
CA HIS A 101 -19.78 -3.76 -1.01
C HIS A 101 -19.91 -2.98 -2.32
N GLU A 102 -19.29 -3.49 -3.39
CA GLU A 102 -19.35 -2.89 -4.72
C GLU A 102 -20.63 -3.27 -5.50
N GLY A 103 -21.43 -4.20 -4.98
CA GLY A 103 -22.63 -4.69 -5.67
C GLY A 103 -22.35 -5.55 -6.90
N TRP A 104 -21.17 -6.17 -6.97
CA TRP A 104 -20.74 -6.96 -8.14
C TRP A 104 -21.30 -8.37 -8.14
N THR A 105 -21.69 -8.83 -9.33
CA THR A 105 -21.90 -10.26 -9.61
C THR A 105 -20.58 -11.03 -9.55
N HIS A 106 -20.66 -12.37 -9.55
CA HIS A 106 -19.46 -13.22 -9.61
C HIS A 106 -18.59 -12.93 -10.85
N LEU A 107 -19.21 -12.66 -12.00
CA LEU A 107 -18.48 -12.37 -13.24
C LEU A 107 -17.77 -11.02 -13.17
N GLU A 108 -18.46 -9.98 -12.70
CA GLU A 108 -17.85 -8.66 -12.52
C GLU A 108 -16.72 -8.71 -11.48
N THR A 109 -16.89 -9.49 -10.42
CA THR A 109 -15.85 -9.70 -9.41
C THR A 109 -14.61 -10.38 -10.01
N ILE A 110 -14.81 -11.42 -10.84
CA ILE A 110 -13.71 -12.11 -11.54
C ILE A 110 -13.01 -11.17 -12.51
N ASP A 111 -13.76 -10.43 -13.32
CA ASP A 111 -13.20 -9.51 -14.31
C ASP A 111 -12.39 -8.40 -13.61
N SER A 112 -12.95 -7.83 -12.54
CA SER A 112 -12.28 -6.86 -11.69
C SER A 112 -11.00 -7.43 -11.06
N LEU A 113 -11.04 -8.66 -10.55
CA LEU A 113 -9.84 -9.36 -10.06
C LEU A 113 -8.78 -9.55 -11.14
N MET A 114 -9.19 -9.89 -12.36
CA MET A 114 -8.26 -10.04 -13.49
C MET A 114 -7.59 -8.70 -13.81
N ARG A 115 -8.34 -7.59 -13.84
CA ARG A 115 -7.77 -6.24 -14.00
C ARG A 115 -6.80 -5.91 -12.87
N LYS A 116 -7.20 -6.19 -11.62
CA LYS A 116 -6.35 -5.98 -10.43
C LYS A 116 -5.06 -6.82 -10.46
N ALA A 117 -5.11 -8.01 -11.07
CA ALA A 117 -3.94 -8.87 -11.23
C ALA A 117 -3.01 -8.41 -12.37
N GLY A 118 -3.33 -7.30 -13.05
CA GLY A 118 -2.55 -6.75 -14.17
C GLY A 118 -2.94 -7.31 -15.55
N TYR A 119 -4.11 -7.94 -15.70
CA TYR A 119 -4.56 -8.41 -17.02
C TYR A 119 -5.27 -7.29 -17.79
N ASN A 120 -4.58 -6.74 -18.80
CA ASN A 120 -5.08 -5.65 -19.63
C ASN A 120 -5.70 -6.10 -20.98
N GLY A 121 -5.69 -7.41 -21.27
CA GLY A 121 -6.27 -7.96 -22.50
C GLY A 121 -7.81 -8.08 -22.50
N THR A 122 -8.38 -8.58 -23.59
CA THR A 122 -9.81 -8.90 -23.70
C THR A 122 -10.15 -10.10 -22.81
N ILE A 123 -11.10 -9.92 -21.88
CA ILE A 123 -11.56 -11.00 -21.01
C ILE A 123 -12.67 -11.76 -21.72
N THR A 124 -12.39 -12.99 -22.13
CA THR A 124 -13.34 -13.89 -22.81
C THR A 124 -13.81 -15.01 -21.88
N ASP A 125 -14.95 -15.63 -22.19
CA ASP A 125 -15.43 -16.78 -21.40
C ASP A 125 -14.47 -17.97 -21.43
N SER A 126 -13.77 -18.19 -22.55
CA SER A 126 -12.77 -19.24 -22.64
C SER A 126 -11.57 -18.98 -21.74
N LEU A 127 -11.21 -17.70 -21.51
CA LEU A 127 -10.17 -17.31 -20.57
C LEU A 127 -10.65 -17.44 -19.12
N ARG A 128 -11.88 -17.01 -18.79
CA ARG A 128 -12.46 -17.17 -17.44
C ARG A 128 -12.46 -18.63 -16.99
N LYS A 129 -12.80 -19.56 -17.89
CA LYS A 129 -12.80 -21.01 -17.63
C LYS A 129 -11.42 -21.61 -17.35
N LYS A 130 -10.34 -20.92 -17.70
CA LYS A 130 -8.96 -21.34 -17.44
C LYS A 130 -8.42 -20.83 -16.11
N LEU A 131 -9.15 -19.95 -15.42
CA LEU A 131 -8.71 -19.40 -14.14
C LEU A 131 -8.77 -20.46 -13.03
N ARG A 132 -7.78 -20.45 -12.16
CA ARG A 132 -7.85 -21.18 -10.89
C ARG A 132 -8.30 -20.21 -9.81
N VAL A 133 -9.53 -20.40 -9.33
CA VAL A 133 -10.15 -19.54 -8.32
C VAL A 133 -10.21 -20.23 -6.96
N THR A 134 -9.97 -19.46 -5.90
CA THR A 134 -10.18 -19.89 -4.51
C THR A 134 -11.15 -18.93 -3.87
N ARG A 135 -12.23 -19.45 -3.28
CA ARG A 135 -13.22 -18.65 -2.55
C ARG A 135 -12.87 -18.63 -1.07
N TYR A 136 -12.75 -17.43 -0.51
CA TYR A 136 -12.59 -17.23 0.92
C TYR A 136 -13.94 -16.91 1.57
N GLN A 137 -14.06 -17.21 2.87
CA GLN A 137 -15.17 -16.80 3.72
C GLN A 137 -14.57 -16.11 4.95
N SER A 138 -15.11 -14.94 5.30
CA SER A 138 -14.66 -14.14 6.44
C SER A 138 -15.79 -14.02 7.47
N THR A 139 -15.39 -13.83 8.73
CA THR A 139 -16.27 -13.29 9.78
C THR A 139 -15.62 -12.01 10.26
N LEU A 140 -16.37 -10.90 10.22
CA LEU A 140 -15.90 -9.59 10.65
C LEU A 140 -16.51 -9.26 12.01
N TYR A 141 -15.65 -8.95 12.98
CA TYR A 141 -16.05 -8.43 14.28
C TYR A 141 -15.52 -7.02 14.41
N THR A 142 -16.37 -6.09 14.82
CA THR A 142 -16.00 -4.71 15.11
C THR A 142 -15.97 -4.49 16.62
N MET A 143 -15.06 -3.63 17.06
CA MET A 143 -14.91 -3.26 18.46
C MET A 143 -14.43 -1.81 18.50
N HIS A 144 -14.95 -1.02 19.43
CA HIS A 144 -14.45 0.34 19.60
C HIS A 144 -13.02 0.30 20.15
N TYR A 145 -12.21 1.30 19.79
CA TYR A 145 -10.81 1.35 20.25
C TYR A 145 -10.68 1.29 21.77
N GLY A 146 -11.59 1.93 22.52
CA GLY A 146 -11.61 1.90 23.98
C GLY A 146 -11.81 0.49 24.55
N GLU A 147 -12.70 -0.30 23.95
CA GLU A 147 -12.96 -1.69 24.33
C GLU A 147 -11.72 -2.56 24.01
N TYR A 148 -11.08 -2.33 22.86
CA TYR A 148 -9.85 -3.03 22.47
C TYR A 148 -8.70 -2.72 23.44
N ALA A 149 -8.50 -1.44 23.79
CA ALA A 149 -7.47 -1.04 24.73
C ALA A 149 -7.70 -1.64 26.12
N ALA A 150 -8.95 -1.70 26.59
CA ALA A 150 -9.32 -2.35 27.84
C ALA A 150 -9.06 -3.87 27.80
N TYR A 151 -9.44 -4.53 26.69
CA TYR A 151 -9.16 -5.96 26.47
C TYR A 151 -7.66 -6.26 26.49
N VAL A 152 -6.85 -5.46 25.78
CA VAL A 152 -5.40 -5.64 25.72
C VAL A 152 -4.76 -5.39 27.09
N LYS A 153 -5.16 -4.32 27.79
CA LYS A 153 -4.68 -4.04 29.17
C LYS A 153 -5.00 -5.19 30.12
N LYS A 154 -6.23 -5.72 30.06
CA LYS A 154 -6.68 -6.85 30.88
C LYS A 154 -5.87 -8.12 30.61
N ASN A 155 -5.56 -8.42 29.34
CA ASN A 155 -4.95 -9.70 28.96
C ASN A 155 -3.43 -9.66 28.81
N ARG A 156 -2.82 -8.49 28.58
CA ARG A 156 -1.39 -8.31 28.32
C ARG A 156 -0.69 -7.40 29.33
N GLY A 157 -1.41 -6.88 30.33
CA GLY A 157 -0.86 -6.07 31.42
C GLY A 157 -0.61 -4.60 31.10
N ALA A 158 -0.60 -4.20 29.82
CA ALA A 158 -0.44 -2.82 29.39
C ALA A 158 -1.37 -2.50 28.22
N ALA A 159 -1.84 -1.25 28.13
CA ALA A 159 -2.60 -0.78 26.97
C ALA A 159 -1.69 -0.73 25.72
N PRO A 160 -2.24 -0.88 24.51
CA PRO A 160 -1.45 -0.76 23.29
C PRO A 160 -0.89 0.66 23.16
N GLU A 161 0.42 0.81 22.97
CA GLU A 161 1.03 2.09 22.63
C GLU A 161 0.58 2.53 21.23
N ILE A 162 -0.08 3.69 21.13
CA ILE A 162 -0.37 4.32 19.84
C ILE A 162 0.78 5.26 19.50
N ASN A 163 1.78 4.77 18.76
CA ASN A 163 2.80 5.64 18.19
C ASN A 163 2.21 6.34 16.94
N GLY A 164 2.03 7.67 17.00
CA GLY A 164 1.76 8.51 15.83
C GLY A 164 0.33 9.06 15.64
N ALA A 165 -0.57 8.99 16.62
CA ALA A 165 -1.84 9.73 16.56
C ALA A 165 -1.64 11.20 16.97
N PRO A 166 -2.17 12.19 16.23
CA PRO A 166 -2.20 13.57 16.70
C PRO A 166 -3.04 13.64 17.98
N ILE A 167 -2.57 14.38 18.98
CA ILE A 167 -3.39 14.71 20.15
C ILE A 167 -4.53 15.61 19.66
N ILE A 168 -5.72 15.04 19.51
CA ILE A 168 -6.97 15.79 19.35
C ILE A 168 -7.71 15.74 20.69
N ASN A 169 -8.02 16.92 21.22
CA ASN A 169 -8.71 17.16 22.51
C ASN A 169 -7.97 16.75 23.78
N GLY A 170 -6.64 16.93 23.82
CA GLY A 170 -5.91 17.04 25.09
C GLY A 170 -5.86 15.81 26.00
N PHE A 171 -6.27 14.62 25.52
CA PHE A 171 -6.19 13.41 26.33
C PHE A 171 -4.78 12.80 26.26
N LYS A 172 -4.05 12.86 27.38
CA LYS A 172 -2.84 12.07 27.62
C LYS A 172 -3.22 10.82 28.41
N PRO A 173 -3.10 9.60 27.86
CA PRO A 173 -3.12 8.40 28.68
C PRO A 173 -1.72 8.21 29.30
N GLY A 174 -1.56 8.44 30.60
CA GLY A 174 -0.29 8.13 31.29
C GLY A 174 0.09 8.89 32.56
N HIS A 175 -0.84 9.56 33.25
CA HIS A 175 -0.63 10.02 34.63
C HIS A 175 -1.78 9.53 35.51
#